data_AF-A0A1X1W9S3-F1
#
_entry.id   AF-A0A1X1W9S3-F1
#
_cell.length_a   1.000
_cell.length_b   1.000
_cell.length_c   1.000
_cell.angle_alpha   90.00
_cell.angle_beta   90.00
_cell.angle_gamma   90.00
#
_symmetry.space_group_name_H-M   'P 1'
#
loop_
_entity.id
_entity.type
_entity.pdbx_description
1 polymer ?
#
loop_
_entity_poly.entity_id
_entity_poly.type
_entity_poly.pdbx_seq_one_letter_code
_entity_poly.pdbx_strand_id
1 'polypeptide(L)'
;MRAWQVRRPGAMSTSPLTLATVPVPEPGPGELLVAVRACGVCRTDLHVTEGDLPVHRPNVTPGHEVVGEVVGIGDGVTAFAPGERVGVAWLRHTCGSCRFCLRGQENLCPASLYTGWDADGGYAEFTTVPAAFALPLPTGYADEALAPLLCAGIIGYRALLRADLPEKGRLGIYGFGGSAHLTAQVAIAQGAEVHVMTRGRQARELALDLGAASAQGATDMPPVALDAAILFAPVGELVLPALEALDRGGTLSIAGIHLSDIPALNYQRHLFQERQVRSVTSNTRADAHAFLDFASRHRLEVTSPQYPLDRADVALADLSAGRISGAAVLIVQPS
;
A
#
# COMPACT_ATOMS: atom_id res chain seq x y z
N MET A 1 -11.00 11.41 -21.63
CA MET A 1 -10.47 10.14 -21.10
C MET A 1 -11.54 9.37 -20.35
N ARG A 2 -11.42 8.05 -20.30
CA ARG A 2 -12.15 7.17 -19.40
C ARG A 2 -11.54 7.24 -18.00
N ALA A 3 -12.39 7.42 -16.99
CA ALA A 3 -12.00 7.43 -15.58
C ALA A 3 -13.13 6.88 -14.71
N TRP A 4 -12.78 6.17 -13.66
CA TRP A 4 -13.73 5.80 -12.62
C TRP A 4 -13.95 6.96 -11.65
N GLN A 5 -15.16 7.10 -11.13
CA GLN A 5 -15.48 8.10 -10.11
C GLN A 5 -16.28 7.48 -8.96
N VAL A 6 -15.88 7.77 -7.72
CA VAL A 6 -16.68 7.44 -6.53
C VAL A 6 -17.78 8.49 -6.37
N ARG A 7 -19.00 8.16 -6.81
CA ARG A 7 -20.13 9.13 -6.77
C ARG A 7 -20.70 9.29 -5.37
N ARG A 8 -21.04 8.15 -4.76
CA ARG A 8 -21.55 8.06 -3.39
C ARG A 8 -20.87 6.85 -2.76
N PRO A 9 -20.01 7.04 -1.75
CA PRO A 9 -19.39 5.92 -1.07
C PRO A 9 -20.42 4.97 -0.49
N GLY A 10 -20.11 3.69 -0.53
CA GLY A 10 -20.95 2.62 -0.01
C GLY A 10 -20.38 1.26 -0.39
N ALA A 11 -20.88 0.19 0.25
CA ALA A 11 -20.41 -1.17 -0.01
C ALA A 11 -20.38 -1.49 -1.51
N MET A 12 -19.40 -2.28 -1.96
CA MET A 12 -19.26 -2.62 -3.39
C MET A 12 -20.53 -3.22 -4.02
N SER A 13 -21.40 -3.86 -3.24
CA SER A 13 -22.71 -4.36 -3.68
C SER A 13 -23.71 -3.28 -4.10
N THR A 14 -23.45 -2.02 -3.75
CA THR A 14 -24.26 -0.85 -4.11
C THR A 14 -23.77 -0.12 -5.37
N SER A 15 -22.72 -0.63 -6.01
CA SER A 15 -22.05 -0.02 -7.17
C SER A 15 -21.67 1.46 -6.94
N PRO A 16 -20.81 1.74 -5.93
CA PRO A 16 -20.40 3.11 -5.55
C PRO A 16 -19.54 3.83 -6.63
N LEU A 17 -19.00 3.05 -7.56
CA LEU A 17 -18.14 3.50 -8.65
C LEU A 17 -18.89 3.57 -9.97
N THR A 18 -18.58 4.58 -10.77
CA THR A 18 -19.09 4.70 -12.15
C THR A 18 -17.96 5.02 -13.10
N LEU A 19 -17.84 4.24 -14.18
CA LEU A 19 -16.95 4.56 -15.29
C LEU A 19 -17.58 5.71 -16.11
N ALA A 20 -16.84 6.79 -16.28
CA ALA A 20 -17.29 7.99 -16.98
C ALA A 20 -16.26 8.46 -18.02
N THR A 21 -16.74 9.21 -19.01
CA THR A 21 -15.88 9.99 -19.89
C THR A 21 -15.73 11.40 -19.29
N VAL A 22 -14.51 11.77 -18.96
CA VAL A 22 -14.14 13.07 -18.36
C VAL A 22 -13.06 13.76 -19.20
N PRO A 23 -12.86 15.08 -19.06
CA PRO A 23 -11.73 15.77 -19.70
C PRO A 23 -10.38 15.17 -19.28
N VAL A 24 -9.39 15.19 -20.17
CA VAL A 24 -8.00 14.92 -19.78
C VAL A 24 -7.54 16.06 -18.88
N PRO A 25 -6.94 15.80 -17.71
CA PRO A 25 -6.49 16.86 -16.83
C PRO A 25 -5.30 17.61 -17.44
N GLU A 26 -5.22 18.90 -17.19
CA GLU A 26 -4.07 19.73 -17.55
C GLU A 26 -3.10 19.78 -16.35
N PRO A 27 -1.78 19.58 -16.55
CA PRO A 27 -0.84 19.68 -15.45
C PRO A 27 -0.69 21.13 -15.00
N GLY A 28 -0.86 21.39 -13.70
CA GLY A 28 -0.57 22.69 -13.12
C GLY A 28 0.95 22.97 -13.01
N PRO A 29 1.37 24.17 -12.58
CA PRO A 29 2.78 24.47 -12.32
C PRO A 29 3.41 23.44 -11.37
N GLY A 30 4.57 22.92 -11.75
CA GLY A 30 5.27 21.87 -11.00
C GLY A 30 4.64 20.48 -11.06
N GLU A 31 3.61 20.25 -11.87
CA GLU A 31 2.98 18.94 -12.06
C GLU A 31 3.37 18.28 -13.39
N LEU A 32 3.27 16.95 -13.42
CA LEU A 32 3.37 16.11 -14.61
C LEU A 32 1.96 15.68 -15.02
N LEU A 33 1.71 15.57 -16.32
CA LEU A 33 0.62 14.79 -16.87
C LEU A 33 1.15 13.40 -17.22
N VAL A 34 0.53 12.37 -16.66
CA VAL A 34 0.97 10.98 -16.78
C VAL A 34 -0.11 10.19 -17.52
N ALA A 35 0.26 9.58 -18.64
CA ALA A 35 -0.52 8.53 -19.29
C ALA A 35 -0.36 7.23 -18.49
N VAL A 36 -1.45 6.76 -17.88
CA VAL A 36 -1.43 5.59 -17.02
C VAL A 36 -1.24 4.33 -17.87
N ARG A 37 -0.36 3.44 -17.44
CA ARG A 37 -0.13 2.12 -18.05
C ARG A 37 -0.66 1.00 -17.16
N ALA A 38 -0.42 1.13 -15.85
CA ALA A 38 -0.94 0.22 -14.85
C ALA A 38 -1.28 0.98 -13.56
N CYS A 39 -2.31 0.54 -12.83
CA CYS A 39 -2.59 1.02 -11.49
C CYS A 39 -2.94 -0.16 -10.59
N GLY A 40 -2.23 -0.32 -9.48
CA GLY A 40 -2.53 -1.36 -8.52
C GLY A 40 -3.86 -1.12 -7.80
N VAL A 41 -4.48 -2.21 -7.34
CA VAL A 41 -5.78 -2.23 -6.66
C VAL A 41 -5.55 -2.45 -5.17
N CYS A 42 -5.57 -1.35 -4.42
CA CYS A 42 -5.23 -1.36 -3.01
C CYS A 42 -6.50 -1.35 -2.12
N ARG A 43 -6.37 -1.88 -0.91
CA ARG A 43 -7.46 -1.83 0.09
C ARG A 43 -7.79 -0.40 0.51
N THR A 44 -6.84 0.53 0.42
CA THR A 44 -7.11 1.96 0.61
C THR A 44 -8.11 2.49 -0.41
N ASP A 45 -8.03 2.08 -1.68
CA ASP A 45 -9.01 2.48 -2.70
C ASP A 45 -10.41 1.94 -2.39
N LEU A 46 -10.47 0.72 -1.82
CA LEU A 46 -11.70 0.14 -1.29
C LEU A 46 -12.24 0.97 -0.13
N HIS A 47 -11.42 1.41 0.82
CA HIS A 47 -11.84 2.25 1.94
C HIS A 47 -12.37 3.63 1.49
N VAL A 48 -11.75 4.23 0.47
CA VAL A 48 -12.26 5.46 -0.17
C VAL A 48 -13.62 5.21 -0.83
N THR A 49 -13.76 4.05 -1.50
CA THR A 49 -14.95 3.67 -2.25
C THR A 49 -16.13 3.27 -1.34
N GLU A 50 -15.87 2.54 -0.26
CA GLU A 50 -16.89 2.03 0.68
C GLU A 50 -17.28 3.06 1.75
N GLY A 51 -16.47 4.10 1.95
CA GLY A 51 -16.75 5.18 2.88
C GLY A 51 -16.16 4.99 4.29
N ASP A 52 -15.20 4.07 4.44
CA ASP A 52 -14.42 3.90 5.67
C ASP A 52 -13.47 5.10 5.92
N LEU A 53 -13.09 5.80 4.85
CA LEU A 53 -12.39 7.07 4.89
C LEU A 53 -13.35 8.22 4.57
N PRO A 54 -13.21 9.38 5.24
CA PRO A 54 -14.06 10.53 4.96
C PRO A 54 -13.88 11.03 3.52
N VAL A 55 -14.95 11.56 2.93
CA VAL A 55 -14.88 12.13 1.58
C VAL A 55 -14.12 13.46 1.63
N HIS A 56 -12.94 13.50 1.03
CA HIS A 56 -12.16 14.73 0.88
C HIS A 56 -12.48 15.44 -0.44
N ARG A 57 -12.54 14.69 -1.55
CA ARG A 57 -12.89 15.19 -2.88
C ARG A 57 -14.16 14.50 -3.42
N PRO A 58 -15.20 15.25 -3.81
CA PRO A 58 -16.37 14.68 -4.48
C PRO A 58 -16.02 14.07 -5.84
N ASN A 59 -16.61 12.91 -6.17
CA ASN A 59 -16.38 12.20 -7.45
C ASN A 59 -14.90 11.88 -7.73
N VAL A 60 -14.09 11.69 -6.68
CA VAL A 60 -12.67 11.36 -6.83
C VAL A 60 -12.50 10.09 -7.65
N THR A 61 -11.52 10.12 -8.55
CA THR A 61 -10.98 8.94 -9.22
C THR A 61 -10.03 8.22 -8.27
N PRO A 62 -10.28 6.98 -7.82
CA PRO A 62 -9.34 6.28 -6.94
C PRO A 62 -8.06 5.82 -7.67
N GLY A 63 -7.18 5.13 -6.96
CA GLY A 63 -5.96 4.54 -7.49
C GLY A 63 -4.73 5.38 -7.18
N HIS A 64 -3.76 4.76 -6.50
CA HIS A 64 -2.55 5.45 -6.01
C HIS A 64 -1.30 4.56 -6.06
N GLU A 65 -1.36 3.56 -6.95
CA GLU A 65 -0.29 2.61 -7.25
C GLU A 65 0.03 2.70 -8.74
N VAL A 66 0.28 3.93 -9.23
CA VAL A 66 0.24 4.22 -10.68
C VAL A 66 1.62 4.10 -11.30
N VAL A 67 1.72 3.30 -12.36
CA VAL A 67 2.84 3.32 -13.28
C VAL A 67 2.38 3.93 -14.59
N GLY A 68 3.11 4.91 -15.08
CA GLY A 68 2.76 5.58 -16.32
C GLY A 68 3.94 6.25 -17.01
N GLU A 69 3.64 6.89 -18.13
CA GLU A 69 4.58 7.67 -18.93
C GLU A 69 4.23 9.16 -18.83
N VAL A 70 5.24 10.01 -18.65
CA VAL A 70 5.06 11.47 -18.70
C VAL A 70 4.72 11.87 -20.13
N VAL A 71 3.57 12.52 -20.33
CA VAL A 71 3.12 13.01 -21.65
C VAL A 71 2.94 14.53 -21.68
N GLY A 72 3.03 15.18 -20.52
CA GLY A 72 3.02 16.63 -20.41
C GLY A 72 3.68 17.09 -19.11
N ILE A 73 4.18 18.32 -19.10
CA ILE A 73 4.82 18.94 -17.94
C ILE A 73 4.26 20.34 -17.76
N GLY A 74 3.99 20.71 -16.52
CA GLY A 74 3.64 22.08 -16.15
C GLY A 74 4.87 22.95 -15.95
N ASP A 75 4.63 24.26 -15.82
CA ASP A 75 5.70 25.26 -15.65
C ASP A 75 6.60 24.95 -14.45
N GLY A 76 7.92 25.11 -14.63
CA GLY A 76 8.92 24.94 -13.57
C GLY A 76 9.36 23.49 -13.30
N VAL A 77 8.82 22.50 -14.01
CA VAL A 77 9.31 21.12 -13.94
C VAL A 77 10.63 20.98 -14.71
N THR A 78 11.66 20.50 -14.03
CA THR A 78 12.98 20.21 -14.64
C THR A 78 13.48 18.79 -14.36
N ALA A 79 12.83 18.05 -13.46
CA ALA A 79 13.31 16.74 -12.99
C ALA A 79 12.89 15.58 -13.90
N PHE A 80 11.94 15.80 -14.82
CA PHE A 80 11.39 14.79 -15.72
C PHE A 80 11.11 15.40 -17.09
N ALA A 81 11.22 14.58 -18.14
CA ALA A 81 10.85 14.89 -19.51
C ALA A 81 9.71 13.99 -20.02
N PRO A 82 8.94 14.44 -21.03
CA PRO A 82 8.01 13.57 -21.74
C PRO A 82 8.69 12.31 -22.29
N GLY A 83 8.00 11.17 -22.20
CA GLY A 83 8.52 9.83 -22.54
C GLY A 83 9.15 9.08 -21.35
N GLU A 84 9.42 9.75 -20.23
CA GLU A 84 9.93 9.08 -19.04
C GLU A 84 8.85 8.28 -18.30
N ARG A 85 9.23 7.12 -17.77
CA ARG A 85 8.36 6.27 -16.97
C ARG A 85 8.44 6.67 -15.50
N VAL A 86 7.29 6.89 -14.86
CA VAL A 86 7.20 7.39 -13.48
C VAL A 86 6.18 6.60 -12.66
N GLY A 87 6.44 6.53 -11.36
CA GLY A 87 5.52 6.03 -10.35
C GLY A 87 4.77 7.15 -9.64
N VAL A 88 3.47 6.98 -9.41
CA VAL A 88 2.67 7.85 -8.53
C VAL A 88 2.16 7.04 -7.36
N ALA A 89 2.61 7.39 -6.16
CA ALA A 89 2.25 6.76 -4.91
C ALA A 89 1.10 7.50 -4.20
N TRP A 90 0.72 6.98 -3.02
CA TRP A 90 -0.29 7.57 -2.14
C TRP A 90 0.01 9.00 -1.72
N LEU A 91 1.21 9.27 -1.17
CA LEU A 91 1.58 10.61 -0.72
C LEU A 91 1.78 11.54 -1.92
N ARG A 92 0.92 12.56 -2.05
CA ARG A 92 0.94 13.52 -3.15
C ARG A 92 1.61 14.84 -2.79
N HIS A 93 1.46 15.29 -1.56
CA HIS A 93 1.93 16.60 -1.12
C HIS A 93 2.26 16.60 0.37
N THR A 94 3.22 17.42 0.77
CA THR A 94 3.53 17.82 2.14
C THR A 94 3.98 19.28 2.13
N CYS A 95 3.79 20.02 3.23
CA CYS A 95 4.07 21.46 3.24
C CYS A 95 5.56 21.83 3.24
N GLY A 96 6.47 20.86 3.41
CA GLY A 96 7.92 21.05 3.41
C GLY A 96 8.50 21.87 4.57
N SER A 97 7.67 22.50 5.40
CA SER A 97 8.08 23.53 6.36
C SER A 97 7.66 23.28 7.81
N CYS A 98 6.72 22.37 8.06
CA CYS A 98 6.34 22.02 9.43
C CYS A 98 7.43 21.19 10.12
N ARG A 99 7.41 21.16 11.46
CA ARG A 99 8.38 20.40 12.29
C ARG A 99 8.54 18.93 11.88
N PHE A 100 7.49 18.31 11.31
CA PHE A 100 7.53 16.92 10.86
C PHE A 100 8.26 16.78 9.53
N CYS A 101 7.98 17.66 8.57
CA CYS A 101 8.71 17.70 7.30
C CYS A 101 10.20 17.99 7.54
N LEU A 102 10.51 19.00 8.37
CA LEU A 102 11.89 19.42 8.65
C LEU A 102 12.73 18.35 9.38
N ARG A 103 12.09 17.38 10.04
CA ARG A 103 12.79 16.24 10.70
C ARG A 103 12.72 14.94 9.91
N GLY A 104 12.35 14.98 8.63
CA GLY A 104 12.28 13.79 7.76
C GLY A 104 11.10 12.86 8.05
N GLN A 105 10.06 13.34 8.73
CA GLN A 105 8.82 12.59 9.03
C GLN A 105 7.62 13.21 8.30
N GLU A 106 7.79 13.51 7.02
CA GLU A 106 6.79 14.22 6.22
C GLU A 106 5.45 13.46 6.09
N ASN A 107 5.46 12.15 6.34
CA ASN A 107 4.27 11.30 6.46
C ASN A 107 3.32 11.74 7.59
N LEU A 108 3.79 12.58 8.53
CA LEU A 108 3.02 13.15 9.64
C LEU A 108 2.67 14.63 9.40
N CYS A 109 2.85 15.12 8.17
CA CYS A 109 2.54 16.49 7.82
C CYS A 109 1.04 16.76 7.99
N PRO A 110 0.61 17.78 8.76
CA PRO A 110 -0.81 18.09 8.95
C PRO A 110 -1.46 18.66 7.67
N ALA A 111 -0.66 19.09 6.70
CA ALA A 111 -1.10 19.57 5.39
C ALA A 111 -0.73 18.56 4.28
N SER A 112 -0.65 17.27 4.60
CA SER A 112 -0.44 16.23 3.58
C SER A 112 -1.66 16.09 2.69
N LEU A 113 -1.46 15.86 1.39
CA LEU A 113 -2.53 15.47 0.45
C LEU A 113 -2.17 14.14 -0.22
N TYR A 114 -3.20 13.46 -0.74
CA TYR A 114 -3.11 12.09 -1.22
C TYR A 114 -3.71 11.88 -2.62
N THR A 115 -3.03 11.07 -3.43
CA THR A 115 -3.50 10.64 -4.75
C THR A 115 -4.65 9.65 -4.59
N GLY A 116 -5.72 9.81 -5.38
CA GLY A 116 -6.90 8.95 -5.28
C GLY A 116 -7.84 9.29 -4.12
N TRP A 117 -7.60 10.39 -3.40
CA TRP A 117 -8.44 10.81 -2.27
C TRP A 117 -8.62 12.34 -2.19
N ASP A 118 -7.53 13.11 -2.16
CA ASP A 118 -7.57 14.59 -2.25
C ASP A 118 -7.46 15.08 -3.69
N ALA A 119 -6.85 14.28 -4.56
CA ALA A 119 -6.74 14.50 -6.00
C ALA A 119 -7.11 13.22 -6.77
N ASP A 120 -7.48 13.37 -8.04
CA ASP A 120 -7.82 12.25 -8.90
C ASP A 120 -6.60 11.33 -9.14
N GLY A 121 -6.84 10.03 -9.06
CA GLY A 121 -5.85 8.96 -9.08
C GLY A 121 -5.75 8.22 -10.41
N GLY A 122 -5.20 6.99 -10.33
CA GLY A 122 -4.82 6.17 -11.48
C GLY A 122 -5.88 5.23 -12.05
N TYR A 123 -7.12 5.21 -11.53
CA TYR A 123 -8.22 4.46 -12.15
C TYR A 123 -8.80 5.23 -13.36
N ALA A 124 -7.90 5.69 -14.23
CA ALA A 124 -8.16 6.52 -15.40
C ALA A 124 -7.07 6.32 -16.47
N GLU A 125 -7.31 6.81 -17.68
CA GLU A 125 -6.28 6.79 -18.74
C GLU A 125 -5.16 7.82 -18.49
N PHE A 126 -5.45 8.93 -17.81
CA PHE A 126 -4.46 9.94 -17.45
C PHE A 126 -4.66 10.45 -16.02
N THR A 127 -3.58 10.87 -15.37
CA THR A 127 -3.61 11.52 -14.05
C THR A 127 -2.52 12.59 -13.96
N THR A 128 -2.60 13.51 -12.99
CA THR A 128 -1.52 14.46 -12.71
C THR A 128 -0.83 14.15 -11.40
N VAL A 129 0.45 14.49 -11.29
CA VAL A 129 1.24 14.34 -10.05
C VAL A 129 2.21 15.52 -9.90
N PRO A 130 2.41 16.10 -8.72
CA PRO A 130 3.48 17.05 -8.50
C PRO A 130 4.82 16.37 -8.76
N ALA A 131 5.68 16.95 -9.58
CA ALA A 131 6.95 16.35 -9.98
C ALA A 131 7.83 15.99 -8.78
N ALA A 132 7.74 16.73 -7.67
CA ALA A 132 8.46 16.45 -6.41
C ALA A 132 7.98 15.17 -5.66
N PHE A 133 6.89 14.56 -6.10
CA PHE A 133 6.29 13.34 -5.55
C PHE A 133 6.17 12.22 -6.59
N ALA A 134 6.53 12.48 -7.85
CA ALA A 134 6.73 11.43 -8.83
C ALA A 134 7.99 10.63 -8.49
N LEU A 135 7.90 9.31 -8.60
CA LEU A 135 8.97 8.39 -8.22
C LEU A 135 9.67 7.84 -9.48
N PRO A 136 11.01 7.89 -9.55
CA PRO A 136 11.73 7.10 -10.53
C PRO A 136 11.52 5.61 -10.24
N LEU A 137 11.45 4.81 -11.31
CA LEU A 137 11.09 3.40 -11.22
C LEU A 137 12.30 2.49 -11.47
N PRO A 138 12.41 1.36 -10.76
CA PRO A 138 13.39 0.32 -11.08
C PRO A 138 13.24 -0.18 -12.52
N THR A 139 14.37 -0.41 -13.20
CA THR A 139 14.39 -1.00 -14.54
C THR A 139 14.18 -2.52 -14.46
N GLY A 140 13.78 -3.14 -15.56
CA GLY A 140 13.65 -4.60 -15.67
C GLY A 140 12.36 -5.22 -15.12
N TYR A 141 11.45 -4.41 -14.57
CA TYR A 141 10.08 -4.82 -14.21
C TYR A 141 9.06 -4.40 -15.26
N ALA A 142 8.07 -5.27 -15.49
CA ALA A 142 6.85 -4.95 -16.23
C ALA A 142 5.98 -3.93 -15.46
N ASP A 143 5.08 -3.24 -16.16
CA ASP A 143 4.23 -2.18 -15.57
C ASP A 143 3.33 -2.73 -14.46
N GLU A 144 2.76 -3.90 -14.68
CA GLU A 144 1.92 -4.61 -13.73
C GLU A 144 2.68 -5.02 -12.46
N ALA A 145 3.97 -5.33 -12.56
CA ALA A 145 4.76 -5.75 -11.41
C ALA A 145 5.24 -4.55 -10.58
N LEU A 146 5.37 -3.36 -11.19
CA LEU A 146 5.78 -2.15 -10.48
C LEU A 146 4.65 -1.46 -9.74
N ALA A 147 3.42 -1.53 -10.25
CA ALA A 147 2.28 -0.84 -9.66
C ALA A 147 2.12 -1.16 -8.16
N PRO A 148 2.05 -2.44 -7.72
CA PRO A 148 1.96 -2.78 -6.30
C PRO A 148 3.15 -2.31 -5.45
N LEU A 149 4.32 -2.10 -6.04
CA LEU A 149 5.47 -1.60 -5.29
C LEU A 149 5.22 -0.18 -4.75
N LEU A 150 4.36 0.61 -5.40
CA LEU A 150 4.15 2.04 -5.13
C LEU A 150 3.22 2.35 -3.94
N CYS A 151 2.56 1.35 -3.36
CA CYS A 151 1.94 1.50 -2.05
C CYS A 151 2.12 0.23 -1.22
N ALA A 152 1.65 -0.93 -1.68
CA ALA A 152 1.79 -2.17 -0.94
C ALA A 152 3.25 -2.45 -0.53
N GLY A 153 4.20 -2.23 -1.43
CA GLY A 153 5.62 -2.36 -1.15
C GLY A 153 6.17 -1.28 -0.20
N ILE A 154 5.95 0.00 -0.50
CA ILE A 154 6.46 1.13 0.31
C ILE A 154 5.90 1.10 1.74
N ILE A 155 4.59 0.87 1.90
CA ILE A 155 3.95 0.77 3.22
C ILE A 155 4.42 -0.48 3.95
N GLY A 156 4.59 -1.60 3.23
CA GLY A 156 5.17 -2.82 3.76
C GLY A 156 6.58 -2.61 4.33
N TYR A 157 7.45 -1.95 3.57
CA TYR A 157 8.81 -1.58 3.97
C TYR A 157 8.80 -0.70 5.22
N ARG A 158 7.98 0.36 5.23
CA ARG A 158 7.84 1.22 6.40
C ARG A 158 7.28 0.47 7.62
N ALA A 159 6.32 -0.43 7.42
CA ALA A 159 5.77 -1.24 8.49
C ALA A 159 6.83 -2.14 9.13
N LEU A 160 7.72 -2.70 8.31
CA LEU A 160 8.89 -3.48 8.76
C LEU A 160 9.87 -2.62 9.57
N LEU A 161 10.19 -1.41 9.10
CA LEU A 161 11.00 -0.46 9.89
C LEU A 161 10.35 -0.11 11.23
N ARG A 162 9.02 0.07 11.25
CA ARG A 162 8.27 0.38 12.48
C ARG A 162 8.17 -0.81 13.43
N ALA A 163 8.24 -2.04 12.90
CA ALA A 163 8.25 -3.27 13.66
C ALA A 163 9.55 -3.47 14.44
N ASP A 164 10.62 -2.71 14.15
CA ASP A 164 11.87 -2.73 14.94
C ASP A 164 12.48 -4.13 15.02
N LEU A 165 12.35 -4.89 13.93
CA LEU A 165 12.78 -6.28 13.87
C LEU A 165 14.30 -6.36 14.07
N PRO A 166 14.79 -7.11 15.06
CA PRO A 166 16.23 -7.36 15.23
C PRO A 166 16.83 -8.03 13.99
N GLU A 167 18.14 -7.86 13.77
CA GLU A 167 18.82 -8.54 12.68
C GLU A 167 18.60 -10.06 12.77
N LYS A 168 18.10 -10.66 11.68
CA LYS A 168 17.71 -12.08 11.60
C LYS A 168 16.66 -12.52 12.63
N GLY A 169 15.86 -11.58 13.14
CA GLY A 169 14.80 -11.87 14.11
C GLY A 169 13.62 -12.65 13.50
N ARG A 170 12.72 -13.08 14.38
CA ARG A 170 11.48 -13.78 14.05
C ARG A 170 10.34 -12.79 13.86
N LEU A 171 9.78 -12.74 12.65
CA LEU A 171 8.74 -11.80 12.26
C LEU A 171 7.40 -12.51 12.08
N GLY A 172 6.38 -12.06 12.80
CA GLY A 172 4.99 -12.43 12.51
C GLY A 172 4.34 -11.50 11.49
N ILE A 173 3.58 -12.05 10.54
CA ILE A 173 2.77 -11.28 9.60
C ILE A 173 1.30 -11.71 9.72
N TYR A 174 0.44 -10.78 10.17
CA TYR A 174 -1.00 -11.00 10.35
C TYR A 174 -1.79 -10.41 9.18
N GLY A 175 -2.44 -11.30 8.41
CA GLY A 175 -3.04 -10.99 7.11
C GLY A 175 -2.01 -11.03 5.99
N PHE A 176 -2.28 -11.83 4.95
CA PHE A 176 -1.32 -12.10 3.89
C PHE A 176 -1.87 -11.77 2.49
N GLY A 177 -1.88 -10.48 2.16
CA GLY A 177 -2.28 -9.94 0.85
C GLY A 177 -1.14 -9.18 0.14
N GLY A 178 -1.49 -8.16 -0.65
CA GLY A 178 -0.55 -7.33 -1.42
C GLY A 178 0.67 -6.85 -0.63
N SER A 179 0.48 -6.07 0.44
CA SER A 179 1.61 -5.53 1.21
C SER A 179 2.41 -6.61 1.93
N ALA A 180 1.71 -7.62 2.45
CA ALA A 180 2.30 -8.67 3.25
C ALA A 180 3.25 -9.57 2.45
N HIS A 181 2.89 -9.96 1.22
CA HIS A 181 3.74 -10.82 0.40
C HIS A 181 5.02 -10.11 -0.05
N LEU A 182 4.96 -8.79 -0.33
CA LEU A 182 6.15 -7.98 -0.61
C LEU A 182 7.01 -7.80 0.64
N THR A 183 6.38 -7.53 1.79
CA THR A 183 7.09 -7.35 3.06
C THR A 183 7.81 -8.61 3.50
N ALA A 184 7.19 -9.79 3.32
CA ALA A 184 7.80 -11.07 3.63
C ALA A 184 9.10 -11.27 2.85
N GLN A 185 9.11 -10.98 1.55
CA GLN A 185 10.30 -11.09 0.71
C GLN A 185 11.41 -10.13 1.16
N VAL A 186 11.08 -8.89 1.52
CA VAL A 186 12.05 -7.95 2.08
C VAL A 186 12.66 -8.49 3.38
N ALA A 187 11.83 -8.97 4.30
CA ALA A 187 12.27 -9.49 5.58
C ALA A 187 13.15 -10.75 5.42
N ILE A 188 12.73 -11.70 4.56
CA ILE A 188 13.48 -12.93 4.27
C ILE A 188 14.83 -12.60 3.62
N ALA A 189 14.87 -11.67 2.67
CA ALA A 189 16.11 -11.22 2.05
C ALA A 189 17.06 -10.49 3.03
N GLN A 190 16.54 -9.97 4.14
CA GLN A 190 17.31 -9.44 5.28
C GLN A 190 17.66 -10.50 6.33
N GLY A 191 17.29 -11.77 6.10
CA GLY A 191 17.61 -12.92 6.93
C GLY A 191 16.62 -13.20 8.06
N ALA A 192 15.44 -12.57 8.06
CA ALA A 192 14.41 -12.82 9.07
C ALA A 192 13.75 -14.20 8.89
N GLU A 193 13.36 -14.81 10.00
CA GLU A 193 12.47 -15.98 10.01
C GLU A 193 11.01 -15.50 10.03
N VAL A 194 10.26 -15.74 8.96
CA VAL A 194 8.90 -15.19 8.80
C VAL A 194 7.82 -16.24 9.12
N HIS A 195 6.86 -15.90 9.97
CA HIS A 195 5.68 -16.70 10.31
C HIS A 195 4.40 -15.96 9.93
N VAL A 196 3.48 -16.64 9.24
CA VAL A 196 2.28 -16.01 8.68
C VAL A 196 1.00 -16.50 9.36
N MET A 197 0.17 -15.55 9.79
CA MET A 197 -1.14 -15.79 10.40
C MET A 197 -2.22 -15.23 9.46
N THR A 198 -2.94 -16.11 8.76
CA THR A 198 -3.93 -15.69 7.76
C THR A 198 -5.11 -16.66 7.64
N ARG A 199 -6.27 -16.18 7.16
CA ARG A 199 -7.50 -16.99 7.03
C ARG A 199 -7.51 -17.85 5.75
N GLY A 200 -6.92 -17.37 4.67
CA GLY A 200 -7.03 -17.98 3.35
C GLY A 200 -6.04 -19.12 3.13
N ARG A 201 -6.52 -20.28 2.68
CA ARG A 201 -5.65 -21.42 2.33
C ARG A 201 -4.63 -21.05 1.25
N GLN A 202 -5.07 -20.42 0.16
CA GLN A 202 -4.19 -19.96 -0.92
C GLN A 202 -3.13 -18.96 -0.43
N ALA A 203 -3.49 -18.10 0.54
CA ALA A 203 -2.56 -17.15 1.13
C ALA A 203 -1.50 -17.84 2.00
N ARG A 204 -1.84 -18.95 2.67
CA ARG A 204 -0.87 -19.78 3.39
C ARG A 204 0.06 -20.53 2.44
N GLU A 205 -0.49 -21.09 1.36
CA GLU A 205 0.30 -21.77 0.31
C GLU A 205 1.31 -20.77 -0.30
N LEU A 206 0.85 -19.59 -0.73
CA LEU A 206 1.73 -18.53 -1.24
C LEU A 206 2.79 -18.09 -0.23
N ALA A 207 2.45 -17.99 1.06
CA ALA A 207 3.42 -17.64 2.10
C ALA A 207 4.56 -18.66 2.19
N LEU A 208 4.22 -19.94 2.18
CA LEU A 208 5.21 -21.03 2.24
C LEU A 208 6.05 -21.09 0.96
N ASP A 209 5.44 -20.91 -0.21
CA ASP A 209 6.14 -20.87 -1.49
C ASP A 209 7.16 -19.72 -1.56
N LEU A 210 6.85 -18.58 -0.93
CA LEU A 210 7.75 -17.43 -0.80
C LEU A 210 8.83 -17.60 0.28
N GLY A 211 8.85 -18.72 1.00
CA GLY A 211 9.87 -19.04 2.00
C GLY A 211 9.52 -18.68 3.45
N ALA A 212 8.25 -18.46 3.79
CA ALA A 212 7.85 -18.35 5.20
C ALA A 212 8.12 -19.68 5.92
N ALA A 213 8.63 -19.59 7.15
CA ALA A 213 8.93 -20.75 8.00
C ALA A 213 7.67 -21.47 8.50
N SER A 214 6.57 -20.75 8.68
CA SER A 214 5.25 -21.34 8.95
C SER A 214 4.11 -20.47 8.44
N ALA A 215 2.96 -21.11 8.18
CA ALA A 215 1.72 -20.44 7.86
C ALA A 215 0.52 -21.14 8.53
N GLN A 216 -0.29 -20.39 9.29
CA GLN A 216 -1.38 -20.94 10.09
C GLN A 216 -2.61 -20.01 10.11
N GLY A 217 -3.63 -20.33 10.92
CA GLY A 217 -4.83 -19.52 11.10
C GLY A 217 -4.54 -18.12 11.63
N ALA A 218 -5.44 -17.18 11.32
CA ALA A 218 -5.23 -15.78 11.66
C ALA A 218 -5.15 -15.51 13.17
N THR A 219 -5.79 -16.36 13.98
CA THR A 219 -5.80 -16.31 15.44
C THR A 219 -4.94 -17.40 16.08
N ASP A 220 -4.30 -18.24 15.27
CA ASP A 220 -3.46 -19.33 15.78
C ASP A 220 -2.12 -18.75 16.23
N MET A 221 -1.56 -19.33 17.29
CA MET A 221 -0.23 -18.94 17.77
C MET A 221 0.86 -19.43 16.80
N PRO A 222 1.91 -18.63 16.56
CA PRO A 222 3.09 -19.12 15.87
C PRO A 222 3.80 -20.23 16.65
N PRO A 223 4.58 -21.08 15.96
CA PRO A 223 5.30 -22.18 16.59
C PRO A 223 6.43 -21.70 17.53
N VAL A 224 6.82 -20.42 17.42
CA VAL A 224 7.86 -19.77 18.21
C VAL A 224 7.37 -18.39 18.66
N ALA A 225 7.91 -17.89 19.78
CA ALA A 225 7.70 -16.50 20.18
C ALA A 225 8.35 -15.54 19.17
N LEU A 226 7.69 -14.42 18.88
CA LEU A 226 8.11 -13.49 17.83
C LEU A 226 8.87 -12.29 18.40
N ASP A 227 9.93 -11.85 17.71
CA ASP A 227 10.68 -10.64 18.09
C ASP A 227 9.94 -9.38 17.62
N ALA A 228 9.22 -9.47 16.50
CA ALA A 228 8.33 -8.43 16.03
C ALA A 228 7.14 -9.01 15.25
N ALA A 229 6.10 -8.21 15.07
CA ALA A 229 4.95 -8.55 14.25
C ALA A 229 4.44 -7.36 13.44
N ILE A 230 3.85 -7.63 12.28
CA ILE A 230 3.16 -6.64 11.44
C ILE A 230 1.73 -7.10 11.22
N LEU A 231 0.76 -6.22 11.42
CA LEU A 231 -0.65 -6.48 11.18
C LEU A 231 -1.14 -5.67 9.98
N PHE A 232 -1.44 -6.37 8.89
CA PHE A 232 -2.02 -5.81 7.65
C PHE A 232 -3.53 -6.04 7.56
N ALA A 233 -4.06 -7.01 8.30
CA ALA A 233 -5.51 -7.26 8.34
C ALA A 233 -6.24 -6.06 8.98
N PRO A 234 -7.32 -5.53 8.38
CA PRO A 234 -8.06 -4.37 8.90
C PRO A 234 -9.00 -4.74 10.07
N VAL A 235 -8.59 -5.66 10.95
CA VAL A 235 -9.42 -6.24 12.01
C VAL A 235 -8.75 -6.09 13.37
N GLY A 236 -9.30 -5.24 14.22
CA GLY A 236 -8.78 -4.92 15.56
C GLY A 236 -8.71 -6.11 16.50
N GLU A 237 -9.59 -7.11 16.36
CA GLU A 237 -9.53 -8.38 17.12
C GLU A 237 -8.20 -9.12 16.95
N LEU A 238 -7.52 -8.96 15.81
CA LEU A 238 -6.23 -9.61 15.56
C LEU A 238 -5.06 -8.93 16.28
N VAL A 239 -5.25 -7.74 16.86
CA VAL A 239 -4.22 -7.07 17.67
C VAL A 239 -3.90 -7.87 18.92
N LEU A 240 -4.90 -8.50 19.56
CA LEU A 240 -4.71 -9.28 20.78
C LEU A 240 -3.82 -10.52 20.56
N PRO A 241 -4.15 -11.46 19.66
CA PRO A 241 -3.29 -12.62 19.40
C PRO A 241 -1.93 -12.21 18.84
N ALA A 242 -1.84 -11.09 18.10
CA ALA A 242 -0.56 -10.57 17.65
C ALA A 242 0.34 -10.09 18.80
N LEU A 243 -0.22 -9.44 19.81
CA LEU A 243 0.53 -9.03 21.01
C LEU A 243 0.92 -10.22 21.88
N GLU A 244 0.03 -11.20 22.03
CA GLU A 244 0.31 -12.42 22.81
C GLU A 244 1.40 -13.29 22.19
N ALA A 245 1.57 -13.23 20.86
CA ALA A 245 2.61 -13.95 20.13
C ALA A 245 4.00 -13.33 20.26
N LEU A 246 4.11 -12.08 20.72
CA LEU A 246 5.40 -11.42 20.91
C LEU A 246 6.14 -11.98 22.13
N ASP A 247 7.45 -12.13 21.99
CA ASP A 247 8.37 -12.29 23.11
C ASP A 247 8.52 -10.97 23.89
N ARG A 248 9.25 -11.02 25.00
CA ARG A 248 9.59 -9.87 25.83
C ARG A 248 10.29 -8.79 24.99
N GLY A 249 9.86 -7.54 25.12
CA GLY A 249 10.39 -6.40 24.37
C GLY A 249 9.90 -6.30 22.91
N GLY A 250 9.13 -7.28 22.42
CA GLY A 250 8.71 -7.33 21.03
C GLY A 250 7.77 -6.19 20.63
N THR A 251 7.73 -5.90 19.33
CA THR A 251 6.94 -4.79 18.79
C THR A 251 5.91 -5.27 17.77
N LEU A 252 4.65 -4.86 17.94
CA LEU A 252 3.59 -4.96 16.94
C LEU A 252 3.45 -3.66 16.16
N SER A 253 3.64 -3.73 14.84
CA SER A 253 3.43 -2.64 13.88
C SER A 253 2.09 -2.81 13.16
N ILE A 254 1.13 -1.93 13.42
CA ILE A 254 -0.19 -1.94 12.78
C ILE A 254 -0.13 -1.11 11.49
N ALA A 255 -0.26 -1.78 10.35
CA ALA A 255 -0.09 -1.25 9.00
C ALA A 255 -1.43 -1.11 8.25
N GLY A 256 -2.45 -0.57 8.92
CA GLY A 256 -3.75 -0.26 8.33
C GLY A 256 -4.01 1.25 8.36
N ILE A 257 -4.45 1.80 7.23
CA ILE A 257 -5.01 3.19 7.18
C ILE A 257 -6.36 3.25 7.89
N HIS A 258 -7.09 2.14 7.87
CA HIS A 258 -8.32 1.91 8.61
C HIS A 258 -8.19 0.55 9.34
N LEU A 259 -8.72 0.49 10.55
CA LEU A 259 -8.79 -0.70 11.40
C LEU A 259 -10.10 -0.63 12.18
N SER A 260 -10.82 -1.75 12.28
CA SER A 260 -11.92 -1.83 13.24
C SER A 260 -11.42 -1.59 14.68
N ASP A 261 -12.31 -1.23 15.59
CA ASP A 261 -11.93 -0.99 16.99
C ASP A 261 -11.13 -2.16 17.58
N ILE A 262 -10.06 -1.81 18.31
CA ILE A 262 -9.23 -2.76 19.04
C ILE A 262 -9.97 -3.11 20.34
N PRO A 263 -10.20 -4.40 20.65
CA PRO A 263 -10.80 -4.78 21.92
C PRO A 263 -9.94 -4.35 23.12
N ALA A 264 -10.54 -4.34 24.31
CA ALA A 264 -9.86 -3.94 25.53
C ALA A 264 -8.56 -4.75 25.75
N LEU A 265 -7.44 -4.03 25.86
CA LEU A 265 -6.15 -4.66 26.14
C LEU A 265 -6.07 -5.12 27.60
N ASN A 266 -5.67 -6.37 27.81
CA ASN A 266 -5.24 -6.86 29.11
C ASN A 266 -3.75 -6.52 29.29
N TYR A 267 -3.42 -5.73 30.31
CA TYR A 267 -2.03 -5.30 30.55
C TYR A 267 -1.06 -6.47 30.70
N GLN A 268 -1.39 -7.46 31.54
CA GLN A 268 -0.50 -8.59 31.84
C GLN A 268 -0.23 -9.47 30.62
N ARG A 269 -1.24 -9.69 29.77
CA ARG A 269 -1.13 -10.54 28.58
C ARG A 269 -0.55 -9.81 27.37
N HIS A 270 -0.94 -8.55 27.16
CA HIS A 270 -0.70 -7.88 25.88
C HIS A 270 0.44 -6.84 25.93
N LEU A 271 0.76 -6.26 27.09
CA LEU A 271 1.73 -5.14 27.18
C LEU A 271 2.86 -5.33 28.21
N PHE A 272 2.65 -6.15 29.24
CA PHE A 272 3.69 -6.43 30.21
C PHE A 272 4.92 -7.06 29.55
N GLN A 273 6.08 -6.99 30.20
CA GLN A 273 7.39 -7.38 29.65
C GLN A 273 7.83 -6.52 28.45
N GLU A 274 7.54 -5.22 28.51
CA GLU A 274 8.02 -4.21 27.55
C GLU A 274 7.54 -4.42 26.11
N ARG A 275 6.41 -5.11 25.91
CA ARG A 275 5.79 -5.23 24.58
C ARG A 275 5.27 -3.88 24.10
N GLN A 276 5.42 -3.62 22.81
CA GLN A 276 5.07 -2.34 22.20
C GLN A 276 4.00 -2.52 21.13
N VAL A 277 3.09 -1.54 21.03
CA VAL A 277 2.18 -1.38 19.91
C VAL A 277 2.51 -0.06 19.22
N ARG A 278 2.72 -0.11 17.90
CA ARG A 278 3.05 1.05 17.07
C ARG A 278 2.13 1.08 15.86
N SER A 279 1.72 2.27 15.43
CA SER A 279 1.01 2.46 14.17
C SER A 279 1.95 2.90 13.05
N VAL A 280 1.49 2.68 11.82
CA VAL A 280 2.08 3.20 10.58
C VAL A 280 1.10 4.21 9.98
N THR A 281 1.58 5.40 9.64
CA THR A 281 0.78 6.44 8.96
C THR A 281 1.51 6.85 7.70
N SER A 282 0.91 6.57 6.54
CA SER A 282 1.46 6.91 5.20
C SER A 282 2.93 6.48 5.03
N ASN A 283 3.59 6.96 3.99
CA ASN A 283 5.03 6.82 3.75
C ASN A 283 5.72 8.18 3.70
N THR A 284 7.04 8.20 3.84
CA THR A 284 7.87 9.32 3.39
C THR A 284 8.40 9.04 1.98
N ARG A 285 8.90 10.07 1.28
CA ARG A 285 9.63 9.87 0.01
C ARG A 285 10.94 9.12 0.24
N ALA A 286 11.59 9.31 1.39
CA ALA A 286 12.78 8.54 1.75
C ALA A 286 12.48 7.03 1.86
N ASP A 287 11.35 6.65 2.48
CA ASP A 287 10.90 5.25 2.51
C ASP A 287 10.68 4.71 1.09
N ALA A 288 10.05 5.52 0.23
CA ALA A 288 9.77 5.15 -1.16
C ALA A 288 11.06 4.88 -1.95
N HIS A 289 12.02 5.81 -1.89
CA HIS A 289 13.30 5.65 -2.58
C HIS A 289 14.10 4.46 -2.02
N ALA A 290 14.17 4.30 -0.70
CA ALA A 290 14.90 3.20 -0.08
C ALA A 290 14.32 1.83 -0.47
N PHE A 291 12.98 1.72 -0.49
CA PHE A 291 12.31 0.50 -0.90
C PHE A 291 12.47 0.20 -2.39
N LEU A 292 12.31 1.19 -3.26
CA LEU A 292 12.46 0.98 -4.71
C LEU A 292 13.92 0.64 -5.07
N ASP A 293 14.90 1.24 -4.39
CA ASP A 293 16.31 0.84 -4.51
C ASP A 293 16.52 -0.62 -4.08
N PHE A 294 15.93 -1.03 -2.95
CA PHE A 294 15.94 -2.43 -2.52
C PHE A 294 15.34 -3.36 -3.58
N ALA A 295 14.16 -3.03 -4.12
CA ALA A 295 13.48 -3.81 -5.15
C ALA A 295 14.31 -3.90 -6.45
N SER A 296 15.12 -2.89 -6.78
CA SER A 296 16.03 -2.92 -7.92
C SER A 296 17.18 -3.92 -7.75
N ARG A 297 17.67 -4.09 -6.52
CA ARG A 297 18.81 -4.98 -6.19
C ARG A 297 18.39 -6.43 -5.94
N HIS A 298 17.21 -6.64 -5.38
CA HIS A 298 16.75 -7.96 -4.94
C HIS A 298 15.73 -8.62 -5.87
N ARG A 299 15.12 -7.86 -6.79
CA ARG A 299 14.08 -8.31 -7.73
C ARG A 299 12.95 -9.11 -7.04
N LEU A 300 11.96 -8.39 -6.52
CA LEU A 300 10.79 -8.97 -5.86
C LEU A 300 9.87 -9.68 -6.85
N GLU A 301 9.34 -10.82 -6.44
CA GLU A 301 8.31 -11.57 -7.16
C GLU A 301 6.94 -11.06 -6.72
N VAL A 302 6.16 -10.53 -7.67
CA VAL A 302 4.83 -9.99 -7.38
C VAL A 302 3.77 -10.73 -8.18
N THR A 303 2.87 -11.38 -7.44
CA THR A 303 1.71 -12.07 -7.99
C THR A 303 0.63 -11.04 -8.26
N SER A 304 0.38 -10.75 -9.54
CA SER A 304 -0.52 -9.68 -9.95
C SER A 304 -1.63 -10.14 -10.89
N PRO A 305 -2.79 -10.53 -10.35
CA PRO A 305 -4.00 -10.71 -11.15
C PRO A 305 -4.33 -9.41 -11.90
N GLN A 306 -4.47 -9.51 -13.22
CA GLN A 306 -4.68 -8.35 -14.08
C GLN A 306 -6.16 -8.19 -14.43
N TYR A 307 -6.63 -6.96 -14.39
CA TYR A 307 -7.97 -6.55 -14.83
C TYR A 307 -7.82 -5.42 -15.85
N PRO A 308 -8.65 -5.36 -16.91
CA PRO A 308 -8.68 -4.18 -17.76
C PRO A 308 -9.27 -2.98 -16.99
N LEU A 309 -8.94 -1.75 -17.43
CA LEU A 309 -9.42 -0.52 -16.79
C LEU A 309 -10.95 -0.48 -16.61
N ASP A 310 -11.78 -0.96 -17.55
CA ASP A 310 -13.26 -1.02 -17.39
C ASP A 310 -13.76 -2.01 -16.33
N ARG A 311 -12.87 -2.71 -15.63
CA ARG A 311 -13.26 -3.71 -14.63
C ARG A 311 -12.72 -3.40 -13.24
N ALA A 312 -12.46 -2.12 -12.94
CA ALA A 312 -12.04 -1.69 -11.61
C ALA A 312 -13.09 -1.99 -10.53
N ASP A 313 -14.38 -1.89 -10.86
CA ASP A 313 -15.50 -2.30 -10.01
C ASP A 313 -15.41 -3.78 -9.61
N VAL A 314 -15.10 -4.64 -10.58
CA VAL A 314 -14.95 -6.09 -10.35
C VAL A 314 -13.68 -6.38 -9.54
N ALA A 315 -12.57 -5.72 -9.86
CA ALA A 315 -11.32 -5.88 -9.11
C ALA A 315 -11.52 -5.49 -7.63
N LEU A 316 -12.19 -4.37 -7.35
CA LEU A 316 -12.50 -3.96 -5.97
C LEU A 316 -13.51 -4.87 -5.29
N ALA A 317 -14.51 -5.38 -6.01
CA ALA A 317 -15.45 -6.37 -5.46
C ALA A 317 -14.76 -7.70 -5.12
N ASP A 318 -13.82 -8.14 -5.95
CA ASP A 318 -12.98 -9.32 -5.69
C ASP A 318 -12.06 -9.08 -4.48
N LEU A 319 -11.49 -7.88 -4.34
CA LEU A 319 -10.68 -7.50 -3.18
C LEU A 319 -11.50 -7.50 -1.88
N SER A 320 -12.68 -6.89 -1.90
CA SER A 320 -13.62 -6.82 -0.78
C SER A 320 -14.00 -8.23 -0.30
N ALA A 321 -14.30 -9.12 -1.25
CA ALA A 321 -14.66 -10.51 -0.96
C ALA A 321 -13.47 -11.45 -0.68
N GLY A 322 -12.23 -10.95 -0.72
CA GLY A 322 -11.03 -11.76 -0.46
C GLY A 322 -10.73 -12.81 -1.55
N ARG A 323 -11.14 -12.55 -2.80
CA ARG A 323 -10.92 -13.44 -3.96
C ARG A 323 -9.60 -13.18 -4.69
N ILE A 324 -8.78 -12.26 -4.20
CA ILE A 324 -7.48 -11.91 -4.79
C ILE A 324 -6.36 -12.57 -4.00
N SER A 325 -5.49 -13.28 -4.71
CA SER A 325 -4.18 -13.70 -4.23
C SER A 325 -3.12 -12.74 -4.76
N GLY A 326 -2.23 -12.25 -3.90
CA GLY A 326 -1.23 -11.23 -4.25
C GLY A 326 -1.79 -9.81 -4.31
N ALA A 327 -1.39 -9.03 -5.31
CA ALA A 327 -1.78 -7.63 -5.51
C ALA A 327 -2.36 -7.43 -6.93
N ALA A 328 -3.67 -7.27 -7.03
CA ALA A 328 -4.32 -7.05 -8.31
C ALA A 328 -3.96 -5.71 -8.93
N VAL A 329 -4.03 -5.65 -10.26
CA VAL A 329 -3.62 -4.48 -11.04
C VAL A 329 -4.60 -4.23 -12.17
N LEU A 330 -4.94 -2.97 -12.38
CA LEU A 330 -5.63 -2.49 -13.57
C LEU A 330 -4.62 -2.21 -14.67
N ILE A 331 -4.84 -2.77 -15.86
CA ILE A 331 -4.07 -2.50 -17.06
C ILE A 331 -4.83 -1.50 -17.91
N VAL A 332 -4.16 -0.41 -18.24
CA VAL A 332 -4.66 0.63 -19.12
C VAL A 332 -4.03 0.41 -20.49
N GLN A 333 -4.84 -0.01 -21.45
CA GLN A 333 -4.37 -0.17 -22.81
C GLN A 333 -4.10 1.20 -23.43
N PRO A 334 -2.99 1.39 -24.16
CA PRO A 334 -2.78 2.60 -24.94
C PRO A 334 -3.92 2.74 -25.95
N SER A 335 -4.55 3.91 -26.00
CA SER A 335 -5.54 4.28 -27.01
C SER A 335 -4.91 4.57 -28.37
#